data_AF-A0A1X7L3M3-F1
#
_entry.id   AF-A0A1X7L3M3-F1
#
_cell.length_a   1.000
_cell.length_b   1.000
_cell.length_c   1.000
_cell.angle_alpha   90.00
_cell.angle_beta   90.00
_cell.angle_gamma   90.00
#
_symmetry.space_group_name_H-M   'P 1'
#
loop_
_entity.id
_entity.type
_entity.pdbx_description
1 polymer ?
#
loop_
_entity_poly.entity_id
_entity_poly.type
_entity_poly.pdbx_seq_one_letter_code
_entity_poly.pdbx_strand_id
1 'polypeptide(L)'
;MKNILKYTGFLALMAIIIASCKGKDDPKPDEDTQAAIIEALQGTWTASEVRKDQTVISDFADFSITLSDKNYTTQNGSPVWPESGSYDFETAETEDEFLRQDGRLFTANVNNGSLTVVIIYEEETGRGEYGTYEFVME
;
A
#
# COMPACT_ATOMS: atom_id res chain seq x y z
N MET A 1 69.64 15.59 12.33
CA MET A 1 69.11 15.17 13.65
C MET A 1 67.83 15.95 13.92
N LYS A 2 66.79 15.22 14.36
CA LYS A 2 65.43 15.66 14.69
C LYS A 2 65.40 16.93 15.54
N ASN A 3 64.33 17.73 15.39
CA ASN A 3 63.67 18.58 16.42
C ASN A 3 62.29 19.00 15.84
N ILE A 4 61.27 18.14 15.86
CA ILE A 4 60.17 18.07 16.86
C ILE A 4 59.62 19.46 17.20
N LEU A 5 58.59 19.88 16.47
CA LEU A 5 57.76 21.03 16.83
C LEU A 5 56.49 20.50 17.52
N LYS A 6 56.45 20.67 18.85
CA LYS A 6 55.29 20.35 19.69
C LYS A 6 54.39 21.59 19.75
N TYR A 7 53.15 21.48 19.29
CA TYR A 7 52.07 22.39 19.70
C TYR A 7 50.92 21.56 20.25
N THR A 8 50.96 21.41 21.57
CA THR A 8 49.82 21.11 22.43
C THR A 8 48.94 22.36 22.51
N GLY A 9 47.74 22.28 21.96
CA GLY A 9 46.70 23.30 22.05
C GLY A 9 45.33 22.63 22.19
N PHE A 10 44.83 22.64 23.42
CA PHE A 10 43.60 22.04 23.91
C PHE A 10 42.37 22.68 23.23
N LEU A 11 41.61 21.91 22.44
CA LEU A 11 40.24 22.28 22.07
C LEU A 11 39.31 21.10 22.33
N ALA A 12 38.50 21.27 23.37
CA ALA A 12 37.50 20.34 23.82
C ALA A 12 36.28 20.34 22.90
N LEU A 13 35.56 19.21 22.96
CA LEU A 13 34.10 19.13 22.90
C LEU A 13 33.43 19.24 21.53
N MET A 14 33.20 18.10 20.90
CA MET A 14 31.82 17.63 20.65
C MET A 14 31.85 16.15 20.26
N ALA A 15 31.54 15.28 21.21
CA ALA A 15 31.09 13.93 20.91
C ALA A 15 29.70 14.06 20.27
N ILE A 16 29.63 14.04 18.94
CA ILE A 16 28.37 13.81 18.26
C ILE A 16 28.04 12.34 18.48
N ILE A 17 27.18 12.15 19.47
CA ILE A 17 26.44 10.93 19.69
C ILE A 17 25.57 10.77 18.44
N ILE A 18 26.06 10.07 17.42
CA ILE A 18 25.18 9.39 16.47
C ILE A 18 24.51 8.27 17.25
N ALA A 19 23.50 8.66 18.05
CA ALA A 19 22.36 7.81 18.31
C ALA A 19 21.69 7.60 16.94
N SER A 20 22.26 6.69 16.15
CA SER A 20 21.51 6.03 15.10
C SER A 20 20.30 5.44 15.82
N CYS A 21 19.12 6.00 15.53
CA CYS A 21 17.85 5.47 16.01
C CYS A 21 17.87 3.97 15.77
N LYS A 22 17.97 3.22 16.85
CA LYS A 22 17.67 1.79 16.89
C LYS A 22 16.27 1.61 16.32
N GLY A 23 16.16 0.70 15.35
CA GLY A 23 14.94 0.00 14.96
C GLY A 23 13.68 0.85 14.93
N LYS A 24 13.41 1.46 13.77
CA LYS A 24 12.01 1.57 13.36
C LYS A 24 11.60 0.19 12.86
N ASP A 25 11.26 -0.68 13.80
CA ASP A 25 10.16 -1.59 13.50
C ASP A 25 8.95 -0.66 13.48
N ASP A 26 8.61 -0.14 12.31
CA ASP A 26 7.32 0.50 12.15
C ASP A 26 6.27 -0.53 12.60
N PRO A 27 5.31 -0.13 13.47
CA PRO A 27 4.42 -1.09 14.11
C PRO A 27 3.60 -1.79 13.02
N LYS A 28 3.95 -3.06 12.73
CA LYS A 28 3.11 -3.92 11.91
C LYS A 28 1.74 -4.02 12.62
N PRO A 29 0.62 -3.86 11.90
CA PRO A 29 -0.71 -4.03 12.48
C PRO A 29 -0.82 -5.38 13.20
N ASP A 30 -1.46 -5.42 14.36
CA ASP A 30 -1.65 -6.67 15.08
C ASP A 30 -2.58 -7.64 14.32
N GLU A 31 -2.44 -8.95 14.61
CA GLU A 31 -3.15 -10.01 13.90
C GLU A 31 -4.68 -9.89 14.03
N ASP A 32 -5.18 -9.39 15.16
CA ASP A 32 -6.62 -9.22 15.43
C ASP A 32 -7.22 -8.10 14.55
N THR A 33 -6.50 -7.00 14.38
CA THR A 33 -6.88 -5.88 13.51
C THR A 33 -6.94 -6.31 12.05
N GLN A 34 -5.94 -7.09 11.60
CA GLN A 34 -5.93 -7.62 10.23
C GLN A 34 -7.08 -8.59 9.99
N ALA A 35 -7.37 -9.48 10.95
CA ALA A 35 -8.49 -10.41 10.85
C ALA A 35 -9.84 -9.67 10.73
N ALA A 36 -10.04 -8.61 11.51
CA ALA A 36 -11.26 -7.79 11.43
C ALA A 36 -11.42 -7.11 10.06
N ILE A 37 -10.32 -6.64 9.47
CA ILE A 37 -10.34 -6.03 8.12
C ILE A 37 -10.64 -7.10 7.06
N ILE A 38 -10.02 -8.29 7.13
CA ILE A 38 -10.32 -9.40 6.22
C ILE A 38 -11.80 -9.77 6.27
N GLU A 39 -12.36 -9.85 7.49
CA GLU A 39 -13.76 -10.16 7.71
C GLU A 39 -14.66 -9.07 7.11
N ALA A 40 -14.33 -7.79 7.32
CA ALA A 40 -15.07 -6.67 6.77
C ALA A 40 -15.06 -6.61 5.23
N LEU A 41 -13.99 -7.11 4.60
CA LEU A 41 -13.85 -7.15 3.13
C LEU A 41 -14.66 -8.27 2.47
N GLN A 42 -15.08 -9.29 3.21
CA GLN A 42 -15.77 -10.45 2.62
C GLN A 42 -17.04 -10.03 1.89
N GLY A 43 -17.23 -10.58 0.68
CA GLY A 43 -18.44 -10.39 -0.10
C GLY A 43 -18.19 -9.85 -1.50
N THR A 44 -19.28 -9.51 -2.18
CA THR A 44 -19.27 -8.94 -3.52
C THR A 44 -19.58 -7.45 -3.42
N TRP A 45 -18.68 -6.64 -3.97
CA TRP A 45 -18.75 -5.18 -3.99
C TRP A 45 -18.88 -4.73 -5.44
N THR A 46 -19.83 -3.84 -5.71
CA THR A 46 -20.07 -3.30 -7.06
C THR A 46 -19.66 -1.84 -7.10
N ALA A 47 -18.89 -1.44 -8.11
CA ALA A 47 -18.49 -0.04 -8.24
C ALA A 47 -19.70 0.86 -8.55
N SER A 48 -19.88 1.86 -7.69
CA SER A 48 -20.74 3.01 -7.95
C SER A 48 -19.97 4.12 -8.67
N GLU A 49 -18.67 4.23 -8.45
CA GLU A 49 -17.80 5.20 -9.10
C GLU A 49 -16.35 4.70 -9.21
N VAL A 50 -15.71 4.96 -10.34
CA VAL A 50 -14.26 4.75 -10.51
C VAL A 50 -13.61 6.04 -10.96
N ARG A 51 -12.51 6.42 -10.29
CA ARG A 51 -11.73 7.61 -10.65
C ARG A 51 -10.32 7.21 -11.07
N LYS A 52 -9.82 7.89 -12.10
CA LYS A 52 -8.40 7.92 -12.45
C LYS A 52 -7.88 9.33 -12.22
N ASP A 53 -6.86 9.47 -11.38
CA ASP A 53 -6.27 10.76 -11.01
C ASP A 53 -7.34 11.79 -10.62
N GLN A 54 -8.27 11.37 -9.75
CA GLN A 54 -9.42 12.13 -9.25
C GLN A 54 -10.50 12.47 -10.29
N THR A 55 -10.37 11.99 -11.52
CA THR A 55 -11.36 12.18 -12.60
C THR A 55 -12.20 10.92 -12.74
N VAL A 56 -13.54 11.05 -12.67
CA VAL A 56 -14.45 9.92 -12.90
C VAL A 56 -14.28 9.40 -14.33
N ILE A 57 -14.14 8.08 -14.47
CA ILE A 57 -13.99 7.38 -15.74
C ILE A 57 -15.05 6.29 -15.89
N SER A 58 -15.42 5.98 -17.14
CA SER A 58 -16.45 4.98 -17.46
C SER A 58 -15.88 3.62 -17.89
N ASP A 59 -14.55 3.48 -17.92
CA ASP A 59 -13.86 2.29 -18.46
C ASP A 59 -14.17 1.00 -17.66
N PHE A 60 -14.62 1.17 -16.41
CA PHE A 60 -14.95 0.11 -15.46
C PHE A 60 -16.47 -0.01 -15.22
N ALA A 61 -17.29 0.26 -16.24
CA ALA A 61 -18.73 0.08 -16.15
C ALA A 61 -19.09 -1.34 -15.68
N ASP A 62 -20.02 -1.44 -14.73
CA ASP A 62 -20.44 -2.70 -14.09
C ASP A 62 -19.28 -3.47 -13.42
N PHE A 63 -18.21 -2.79 -13.01
CA PHE A 63 -17.13 -3.43 -12.25
C PHE A 63 -17.66 -3.99 -10.94
N SER A 64 -17.29 -5.24 -10.66
CA SER A 64 -17.49 -5.83 -9.34
C SER A 64 -16.26 -6.65 -8.94
N ILE A 65 -16.05 -6.75 -7.63
CA ILE A 65 -15.04 -7.60 -7.03
C ILE A 65 -15.69 -8.46 -5.94
N THR A 66 -15.44 -9.76 -5.98
CA THR A 66 -15.80 -10.67 -4.90
C THR A 66 -14.55 -11.04 -4.13
N LEU A 67 -14.49 -10.69 -2.86
CA LEU A 67 -13.39 -10.96 -1.93
C LEU A 67 -13.79 -12.13 -1.02
N SER A 68 -12.95 -13.17 -0.95
CA SER A 68 -13.17 -14.34 -0.11
C SER A 68 -11.85 -14.92 0.37
N ASP A 69 -11.65 -15.02 1.68
CA ASP A 69 -10.49 -15.69 2.30
C ASP A 69 -9.15 -15.42 1.58
N LYS A 70 -8.72 -14.15 1.52
CA LYS A 70 -7.48 -13.71 0.82
C LYS A 70 -7.43 -13.98 -0.69
N ASN A 71 -8.56 -14.31 -1.30
CA ASN A 71 -8.73 -14.46 -2.74
C ASN A 71 -9.72 -13.43 -3.27
N TYR A 72 -9.66 -13.18 -4.57
CA TYR A 72 -10.62 -12.33 -5.24
C TYR A 72 -10.96 -12.84 -6.64
N THR A 73 -12.14 -12.44 -7.12
CA THR A 73 -12.54 -12.49 -8.53
C THR A 73 -13.11 -11.14 -8.94
N THR A 74 -12.95 -10.75 -10.21
CA THR A 74 -13.49 -9.48 -10.72
C THR A 74 -14.31 -9.69 -11.98
N GLN A 75 -15.27 -8.77 -12.18
CA GLN A 75 -15.94 -8.54 -13.44
C GLN A 75 -15.57 -7.13 -13.93
N ASN A 76 -15.29 -6.99 -15.24
CA ASN A 76 -14.93 -5.72 -15.87
C ASN A 76 -13.76 -4.99 -15.18
N GLY A 77 -12.81 -5.75 -14.64
CA GLY A 77 -11.65 -5.24 -13.88
C GLY A 77 -10.46 -4.79 -14.73
N SER A 78 -10.43 -5.11 -16.02
CA SER A 78 -9.29 -4.81 -16.89
C SER A 78 -9.15 -3.29 -17.12
N PRO A 79 -7.92 -2.74 -17.20
CA PRO A 79 -6.64 -3.44 -17.07
C PRO A 79 -6.16 -3.61 -15.62
N VAL A 80 -6.75 -2.88 -14.66
CA VAL A 80 -6.22 -2.73 -13.29
C VAL A 80 -6.31 -4.00 -12.45
N TRP A 81 -7.40 -4.75 -12.60
CA TRP A 81 -7.68 -5.98 -11.89
C TRP A 81 -7.68 -7.19 -12.83
N PRO A 82 -6.86 -8.22 -12.53
CA PRO A 82 -7.05 -9.54 -13.10
C PRO A 82 -8.44 -10.10 -12.78
N GLU A 83 -8.95 -11.00 -13.63
CA GLU A 83 -10.25 -11.68 -13.41
C GLU A 83 -10.29 -12.47 -12.09
N SER A 84 -9.13 -12.92 -11.60
CA SER A 84 -8.99 -13.56 -10.29
C SER A 84 -7.55 -13.48 -9.77
N GLY A 85 -7.38 -13.62 -8.47
CA GLY A 85 -6.06 -13.75 -7.84
C GLY A 85 -6.16 -13.88 -6.32
N SER A 86 -5.02 -13.75 -5.66
CA SER A 86 -4.94 -13.66 -4.20
C SER A 86 -4.31 -12.35 -3.74
N TYR A 87 -4.46 -12.04 -2.45
CA TYR A 87 -3.82 -10.90 -1.79
C TYR A 87 -3.36 -11.29 -0.38
N ASP A 88 -2.38 -10.56 0.17
CA ASP A 88 -1.89 -10.78 1.53
C ASP A 88 -1.49 -9.46 2.24
N PHE A 89 -1.35 -9.52 3.56
CA PHE A 89 -0.94 -8.40 4.43
C PHE A 89 0.57 -8.38 4.70
N GLU A 90 1.28 -9.46 4.35
CA GLU A 90 2.60 -9.71 4.95
C GLU A 90 3.67 -8.66 4.64
N THR A 91 3.47 -7.84 3.59
CA THR A 91 4.39 -6.78 3.15
C THR A 91 3.86 -5.35 3.31
N ALA A 92 2.70 -5.17 3.94
CA ALA A 92 2.04 -3.87 4.04
C ALA A 92 2.62 -3.01 5.18
N GLU A 93 2.89 -1.74 4.91
CA GLU A 93 3.38 -0.79 5.92
C GLU A 93 2.25 -0.25 6.82
N THR A 94 0.99 -0.36 6.35
CA THR A 94 -0.22 0.08 7.05
C THR A 94 -1.27 -1.03 7.18
N GLU A 95 -2.25 -0.86 8.06
CA GLU A 95 -3.31 -1.84 8.34
C GLU A 95 -4.29 -2.07 7.19
N ASP A 96 -4.41 -1.09 6.30
CA ASP A 96 -5.31 -1.06 5.17
C ASP A 96 -4.61 -1.33 3.83
N GLU A 97 -3.32 -1.67 3.83
CA GLU A 97 -2.56 -1.99 2.63
C GLU A 97 -2.43 -3.51 2.41
N PHE A 98 -2.47 -3.92 1.15
CA PHE A 98 -2.52 -5.32 0.73
C PHE A 98 -1.63 -5.53 -0.49
N LEU A 99 -0.85 -6.61 -0.48
CA LEU A 99 -0.08 -7.07 -1.63
C LEU A 99 -0.87 -8.10 -2.43
N ARG A 100 -1.24 -7.74 -3.65
CA ARG A 100 -1.86 -8.64 -4.62
C ARG A 100 -0.82 -9.60 -5.21
N GLN A 101 -1.25 -10.79 -5.63
CA GLN A 101 -0.38 -11.86 -6.13
C GLN A 101 0.55 -11.45 -7.28
N ASP A 102 0.17 -10.45 -8.07
CA ASP A 102 0.97 -9.89 -9.17
C ASP A 102 2.01 -8.85 -8.71
N GLY A 103 2.18 -8.68 -7.39
CA GLY A 103 3.13 -7.75 -6.79
C GLY A 103 2.62 -6.33 -6.66
N ARG A 104 1.32 -6.08 -6.89
CA ARG A 104 0.72 -4.75 -6.79
C ARG A 104 0.19 -4.49 -5.38
N LEU A 105 0.60 -3.36 -4.79
CA LEU A 105 -0.01 -2.85 -3.57
C LEU A 105 -1.34 -2.16 -3.88
N PHE A 106 -2.32 -2.36 -3.00
CA PHE A 106 -3.57 -1.61 -2.98
C PHE A 106 -3.97 -1.32 -1.55
N THR A 107 -4.69 -0.22 -1.32
CA THR A 107 -5.36 0.00 -0.03
C THR A 107 -6.83 -0.33 -0.14
N ALA A 108 -7.42 -0.84 0.95
CA ALA A 108 -8.84 -1.12 1.02
C ALA A 108 -9.43 -0.67 2.36
N ASN A 109 -10.50 0.12 2.30
CA ASN A 109 -11.20 0.62 3.48
C ASN A 109 -12.70 0.35 3.37
N VAL A 110 -13.26 -0.32 4.37
CA VAL A 110 -14.71 -0.52 4.50
C VAL A 110 -15.24 0.46 5.53
N ASN A 111 -16.17 1.31 5.11
CA ASN A 111 -16.80 2.29 5.98
C ASN A 111 -18.29 2.40 5.67
N ASN A 112 -19.14 2.19 6.68
CA ASN A 112 -20.60 2.30 6.57
C ASN A 112 -21.23 1.52 5.39
N GLY A 113 -20.70 0.33 5.08
CA GLY A 113 -21.17 -0.49 3.97
C GLY A 113 -20.71 -0.05 2.59
N SER A 114 -19.73 0.87 2.52
CA SER A 114 -19.03 1.19 1.28
C SER A 114 -17.58 0.72 1.37
N LEU A 115 -17.09 0.13 0.28
CA LEU A 115 -15.70 -0.25 0.10
C LEU A 115 -15.02 0.78 -0.81
N THR A 116 -13.92 1.36 -0.35
CA THR A 116 -13.01 2.15 -1.17
C THR A 116 -11.71 1.39 -1.38
N VAL A 117 -11.29 1.22 -2.63
CA VAL A 117 -10.01 0.60 -2.98
C VAL A 117 -9.17 1.56 -3.81
N VAL A 118 -7.90 1.75 -3.43
CA VAL A 118 -6.97 2.61 -4.15
C VAL A 118 -5.77 1.80 -4.64
N ILE A 119 -5.42 1.97 -5.91
CA ILE A 119 -4.22 1.38 -6.53
C ILE A 119 -3.40 2.50 -7.16
N ILE A 120 -2.10 2.50 -6.89
CA ILE A 120 -1.15 3.49 -7.44
C ILE A 120 -0.17 2.79 -8.39
N TYR A 121 -0.02 3.39 -9.57
CA TYR A 121 0.98 3.04 -10.57
C TYR A 121 1.92 4.23 -10.76
N GLU A 122 3.13 4.14 -10.19
CA GLU A 122 4.16 5.19 -10.28
C GLU A 122 4.70 5.35 -11.71
N GLU A 123 4.68 4.27 -12.49
CA GLU A 123 5.11 4.22 -13.88
C GLU A 123 4.08 3.46 -14.73
N GLU A 124 4.04 3.77 -16.03
CA GLU A 124 3.19 3.05 -16.98
C GLU A 124 3.65 1.59 -17.10
N THR A 125 2.72 0.64 -16.90
CA THR A 125 3.06 -0.78 -17.08
C THR A 125 2.99 -1.19 -18.55
N GLY A 126 3.51 -2.38 -18.88
CA GLY A 126 3.38 -2.96 -20.23
C GLY A 126 1.94 -3.21 -20.68
N ARG A 127 0.94 -3.06 -19.81
CA ARG A 127 -0.50 -3.11 -20.12
C ARG A 127 -1.18 -1.73 -20.16
N GLY A 128 -0.44 -0.65 -19.93
CA GLY A 128 -0.91 0.73 -20.07
C GLY A 128 -1.59 1.34 -18.83
N GLU A 129 -1.58 0.66 -17.68
CA GLU A 129 -2.00 1.26 -16.40
C GLU A 129 -0.95 2.25 -15.92
N TYR A 130 -1.40 3.42 -15.47
CA TYR A 130 -0.58 4.47 -14.87
C TYR A 130 -1.46 5.37 -14.01
N GLY A 131 -0.85 6.07 -13.05
CA GLY A 131 -1.57 7.00 -12.18
C GLY A 131 -2.30 6.30 -11.02
N THR A 132 -3.26 7.00 -10.43
CA THR A 132 -4.02 6.52 -9.28
C THR A 132 -5.42 6.11 -9.70
N TYR A 133 -5.82 4.87 -9.39
CA TYR A 133 -7.18 4.38 -9.56
C TYR A 133 -7.85 4.27 -8.20
N GLU A 134 -9.03 4.89 -8.06
CA GLU A 134 -9.88 4.81 -6.87
C GLU A 134 -11.22 4.16 -7.28
N PHE A 135 -11.57 3.07 -6.62
CA PHE A 135 -12.83 2.35 -6.81
C PHE A 135 -13.69 2.56 -5.57
N VAL A 136 -14.84 3.21 -5.73
CA VAL A 136 -15.85 3.36 -4.67
C VAL A 136 -16.97 2.39 -4.96
N MET A 137 -17.28 1.53 -3.99
CA MET A 137 -18.18 0.40 -4.15
C MET A 137 -19.17 0.28 -3.00
N GLU A 138 -20.27 -0.42 -3.27
CA GLU A 138 -21.38 -0.76 -2.35
C GLU A 138 -21.74 -2.25 -2.43
#